data_AF-A0A7V3VUM7-F1
#
_entry.id   AF-A0A7V3VUM7-F1
#
_cell.length_a   1.000
_cell.length_b   1.000
_cell.length_c   1.000
_cell.angle_alpha   90.00
_cell.angle_beta   90.00
_cell.angle_gamma   90.00
#
_symmetry.space_group_name_H-M   'P 1'
#
loop_
_entity.id
_entity.type
_entity.pdbx_description
1 polymer ?
#
loop_
_entity_poly.entity_id
_entity_poly.type
_entity_poly.pdbx_seq_one_letter_code
_entity_poly.pdbx_strand_id
1 'polypeptide(L)'
;MIYIENGVSCAIPSSFAILLSEYWKGIECFGNSRAVVMNNAVFDKLGWGFIATGSSYMKVVNNLIYNNGNCGFAVWDSNAAGIFENNIVTENGWREEWSCPYFGILMKDQTSINGNISPDPFFSIEWFILKLNSPCINSGNTLIINLDGSRSDMGIWVGPMARKTE
;
A
#
# COMPACT_ATOMS: atom_id res chain seq x y z
N MET A 1 2.88 -3.29 16.13
CA MET A 1 1.52 -3.06 15.64
C MET A 1 1.05 -1.75 16.21
N ILE A 2 0.94 -0.71 15.39
CA ILE A 2 0.34 0.56 15.80
C ILE A 2 -1.05 0.56 15.15
N TYR A 3 -2.09 0.57 15.97
CA TYR A 3 -3.46 0.81 15.54
C TYR A 3 -3.70 2.31 15.65
N ILE A 4 -4.03 2.98 14.54
CA ILE A 4 -4.28 4.42 14.55
C ILE A 4 -5.73 4.66 14.18
N GLU A 5 -6.49 5.08 15.18
CA GLU A 5 -7.94 5.27 15.16
C GLU A 5 -8.35 6.64 14.59
N ASN A 6 -7.43 7.38 13.94
CA ASN A 6 -7.70 8.66 13.30
C ASN A 6 -6.80 8.83 12.07
N GLY A 7 -7.38 9.26 10.95
CA GLY A 7 -6.68 9.46 9.68
C GLY A 7 -5.36 10.19 9.89
N VAL A 8 -4.25 9.56 9.48
CA VAL A 8 -2.92 10.08 9.79
C VAL A 8 -2.59 11.21 8.83
N SER A 9 -2.49 12.42 9.41
CA SER A 9 -2.04 13.64 8.74
C SER A 9 -0.60 14.01 9.11
N CYS A 10 0.33 13.06 9.15
CA CYS A 10 1.75 13.32 8.89
C CYS A 10 2.54 12.01 8.75
N ALA A 11 3.67 12.08 8.03
CA ALA A 11 4.55 10.96 7.73
C ALA A 11 4.85 10.10 8.96
N ILE A 12 4.47 8.83 8.90
CA ILE A 12 4.97 7.83 9.84
C ILE A 12 6.22 7.21 9.20
N PRO A 13 7.44 7.49 9.69
CA PRO A 13 8.57 6.62 9.45
C PRO A 13 8.38 5.39 10.33
N SER A 14 7.47 4.47 9.98
CA SER A 14 7.26 3.25 10.77
C SER A 14 8.05 2.09 10.21
N SER A 15 8.98 1.59 11.02
CA SER A 15 9.58 0.26 10.95
C SER A 15 8.60 -0.86 11.38
N PHE A 16 7.29 -0.60 11.36
CA PHE A 16 6.24 -1.49 11.85
C PHE A 16 5.04 -1.46 10.91
N ALA A 17 4.43 -2.62 10.66
CA ALA A 17 3.18 -2.70 9.93
C ALA A 17 2.05 -1.99 10.69
N ILE A 18 1.46 -1.00 10.03
CA ILE A 18 0.28 -0.27 10.47
C ILE A 18 -0.91 -0.79 9.67
N LEU A 19 -1.97 -1.18 10.38
CA LEU A 19 -3.26 -1.51 9.80
C LEU A 19 -4.16 -0.29 9.98
N LEU A 20 -4.67 0.24 8.87
CA LEU A 20 -5.62 1.34 8.87
C LEU A 20 -6.91 0.86 8.20
N SER A 21 -8.03 0.86 8.92
CA SER A 21 -9.40 0.56 8.44
C SER A 21 -10.41 1.68 8.82
N GLU A 22 -11.61 1.69 8.24
CA GLU A 22 -12.79 2.45 8.73
C GLU A 22 -12.85 4.00 8.60
N TYR A 23 -12.18 4.63 7.61
CA TYR A 23 -12.27 6.09 7.40
C TYR A 23 -12.26 6.52 5.92
N TRP A 24 -12.50 7.81 5.66
CA TRP A 24 -12.49 8.39 4.31
C TRP A 24 -11.11 8.32 3.61
N LYS A 25 -10.01 8.46 4.37
CA LYS A 25 -8.62 8.37 3.87
C LYS A 25 -7.79 7.39 4.70
N GLY A 26 -6.85 6.71 4.05
CA GLY A 26 -5.77 5.98 4.70
C GLY A 26 -4.61 6.91 5.05
N ILE A 27 -3.55 6.90 4.24
CA ILE A 27 -2.32 7.68 4.49
C ILE A 27 -2.20 8.84 3.50
N GLU A 28 -2.03 10.04 4.03
CA GLU A 28 -1.95 11.28 3.25
C GLU A 28 -0.60 11.98 3.44
N CYS A 29 0.00 12.44 2.33
CA CYS A 29 1.10 13.40 2.31
C CYS A 29 0.59 14.68 1.66
N PHE A 30 0.73 15.82 2.35
CA PHE A 30 0.11 17.09 1.92
C PHE A 30 1.06 18.29 2.10
N GLY A 31 0.71 19.42 1.48
CA GLY A 31 1.49 20.66 1.56
C GLY A 31 2.85 20.49 0.87
N ASN A 32 3.94 20.84 1.55
CA ASN A 32 5.32 20.66 1.03
C ASN A 32 6.06 19.53 1.76
N SER A 33 5.35 18.46 2.10
CA SER A 33 5.88 17.36 2.91
C SER A 33 6.51 16.24 2.09
N ARG A 34 7.31 15.39 2.73
CA ARG A 34 7.86 14.17 2.13
C ARG A 34 7.57 12.97 3.02
N ALA A 35 7.12 11.86 2.45
CA ALA A 35 6.85 10.61 3.14
C ALA A 35 7.44 9.41 2.41
N VAL A 36 8.00 8.47 3.17
CA VAL A 36 8.33 7.13 2.69
C VAL A 36 7.51 6.16 3.53
N VAL A 37 6.62 5.42 2.87
CA VAL A 37 5.68 4.52 3.53
C VAL A 37 5.95 3.10 3.05
N MET A 38 6.30 2.23 3.99
CA MET A 38 6.68 0.86 3.68
C MET A 38 6.14 -0.17 4.66
N ASN A 39 5.80 -1.35 4.17
CA ASN A 39 5.36 -2.50 4.95
C ASN A 39 4.04 -2.28 5.73
N ASN A 40 3.12 -1.46 5.20
CA ASN A 40 1.81 -1.19 5.84
C ASN A 40 0.66 -1.83 5.08
N ALA A 41 -0.47 -2.04 5.77
CA ALA A 41 -1.73 -2.43 5.17
C ALA A 41 -2.73 -1.27 5.28
N VAL A 42 -3.19 -0.80 4.13
CA VAL A 42 -4.26 0.21 4.05
C VAL A 42 -5.44 -0.43 3.35
N PHE A 43 -6.53 -0.61 4.10
CA PHE A 43 -7.68 -1.34 3.60
C PHE A 43 -9.02 -0.83 4.11
N ASP A 44 -10.09 -1.23 3.45
CA ASP A 44 -11.48 -0.92 3.82
C ASP A 44 -11.71 0.58 4.09
N LYS A 45 -11.03 1.44 3.32
CA LYS A 45 -11.29 2.88 3.34
C LYS A 45 -12.49 3.22 2.48
N LEU A 46 -13.33 4.14 2.93
CA LEU A 46 -14.47 4.62 2.16
C LEU A 46 -14.07 5.49 0.96
N GLY A 47 -12.84 6.02 0.97
CA GLY A 47 -12.28 6.86 -0.08
C GLY A 47 -10.89 6.37 -0.51
N TRP A 48 -9.85 7.12 -0.17
CA TRP A 48 -8.50 6.89 -0.72
C TRP A 48 -7.64 6.03 0.21
N GLY A 49 -6.92 5.04 -0.34
CA GLY A 49 -5.89 4.30 0.38
C GLY A 49 -4.68 5.19 0.69
N PHE A 50 -3.92 5.55 -0.34
CA PHE A 50 -2.80 6.49 -0.27
C PHE A 50 -3.05 7.74 -1.11
N ILE A 51 -2.70 8.92 -0.61
CA ILE A 51 -2.83 10.16 -1.36
C ILE A 51 -1.64 11.12 -1.13
N ALA A 52 -1.07 11.64 -2.21
CA ALA A 52 -0.11 12.73 -2.21
C ALA A 52 -0.74 13.97 -2.84
N THR A 53 -0.75 15.11 -2.14
CA THR A 53 -1.36 16.37 -2.56
C THR A 53 -0.50 17.59 -2.19
N GLY A 54 -0.77 18.77 -2.73
CA GLY A 54 0.09 19.96 -2.65
C GLY A 54 1.35 19.85 -3.52
N SER A 55 2.49 20.28 -2.98
CA SER A 55 3.83 20.04 -3.55
C SER A 55 4.57 18.93 -2.80
N SER A 56 3.84 17.89 -2.39
CA SER A 56 4.37 16.82 -1.56
C SER A 56 5.02 15.70 -2.38
N TYR A 57 5.84 14.88 -1.72
CA TYR A 57 6.44 13.69 -2.31
C TYR A 57 6.14 12.47 -1.46
N MET A 58 5.60 11.40 -2.07
CA MET A 58 5.35 10.13 -1.38
C MET A 58 6.00 8.96 -2.10
N LYS A 59 6.84 8.20 -1.40
CA LYS A 59 7.35 6.90 -1.86
C LYS A 59 6.61 5.77 -1.13
N VAL A 60 5.87 4.96 -1.86
CA VAL A 60 5.04 3.85 -1.35
C VAL A 60 5.66 2.54 -1.82
N VAL A 61 6.20 1.76 -0.87
CA VAL A 61 6.97 0.54 -1.17
C VAL A 61 6.53 -0.62 -0.32
N ASN A 62 6.24 -1.78 -0.94
CA ASN A 62 5.96 -3.01 -0.19
C ASN A 62 4.80 -2.88 0.81
N ASN A 63 3.74 -2.21 0.40
CA ASN A 63 2.49 -2.11 1.17
C ASN A 63 1.43 -3.05 0.58
N LEU A 64 0.46 -3.41 1.41
CA LEU A 64 -0.80 -3.98 0.99
C LEU A 64 -1.86 -2.87 0.91
N ILE A 65 -2.49 -2.74 -0.25
CA ILE A 65 -3.52 -1.75 -0.54
C ILE A 65 -4.74 -2.49 -1.06
N TYR A 66 -5.73 -2.65 -0.19
CA TYR A 66 -6.80 -3.62 -0.38
C TYR A 66 -8.18 -2.99 -0.16
N ASN A 67 -9.14 -3.25 -1.05
CA ASN A 67 -10.55 -2.96 -0.82
C ASN A 67 -10.87 -1.50 -0.40
N ASN A 68 -10.18 -0.52 -0.96
CA ASN A 68 -10.47 0.90 -0.71
C ASN A 68 -11.47 1.45 -1.75
N GLY A 69 -12.44 2.24 -1.31
CA GLY A 69 -13.60 2.66 -2.10
C GLY A 69 -13.28 3.44 -3.37
N ASN A 70 -12.41 4.45 -3.29
CA ASN A 70 -12.07 5.29 -4.44
C ASN A 70 -10.79 4.84 -5.15
N CYS A 71 -9.65 4.81 -4.44
CA CYS A 71 -8.37 4.47 -5.04
C CYS A 71 -7.45 3.70 -4.11
N GLY A 72 -6.54 2.93 -4.69
CA GLY A 72 -5.38 2.42 -3.98
C GLY A 72 -4.34 3.51 -3.70
N PHE A 73 -3.89 4.23 -4.74
CA PHE A 73 -2.94 5.34 -4.63
C PHE A 73 -3.22 6.47 -5.62
N ALA A 74 -3.20 7.71 -5.13
CA ALA A 74 -3.36 8.92 -5.93
C ALA A 74 -2.24 9.94 -5.70
N VAL A 75 -1.73 10.51 -6.79
CA VAL A 75 -0.95 11.75 -6.79
C VAL A 75 -1.89 12.81 -7.37
N TRP A 76 -2.41 13.68 -6.50
CA TRP A 76 -3.59 14.50 -6.78
C TRP A 76 -3.26 15.82 -7.47
N ASP A 77 -2.28 16.56 -6.95
CA ASP A 77 -1.90 17.86 -7.49
C ASP A 77 -0.75 17.75 -8.50
N SER A 78 -0.70 18.67 -9.46
CA SER A 78 0.34 18.70 -10.51
C SER A 78 1.76 18.93 -9.97
N ASN A 79 1.87 19.49 -8.76
CA ASN A 79 3.15 19.69 -8.07
C ASN A 79 3.50 18.55 -7.12
N ALA A 80 2.58 17.59 -6.91
CA ALA A 80 2.83 16.42 -6.10
C ALA A 80 3.59 15.37 -6.93
N ALA A 81 4.38 14.55 -6.24
CA ALA A 81 5.15 13.48 -6.86
C ALA A 81 5.01 12.18 -6.07
N GLY A 82 5.03 11.06 -6.79
CA GLY A 82 4.84 9.74 -6.21
C GLY A 82 5.79 8.70 -6.80
N ILE A 83 6.36 7.84 -5.96
CA ILE A 83 6.98 6.58 -6.37
C ILE A 83 6.13 5.44 -5.81
N PHE A 84 5.80 4.46 -6.66
CA PHE A 84 4.93 3.35 -6.34
C PHE A 84 5.52 2.03 -6.81
N GLU A 85 6.12 1.28 -5.89
CA GLU A 85 6.97 0.12 -6.20
C GLU A 85 6.65 -1.07 -5.29
N ASN A 86 6.62 -2.28 -5.85
CA ASN A 86 6.51 -3.53 -5.11
C ASN A 86 5.33 -3.60 -4.12
N ASN A 87 4.19 -3.00 -4.41
CA ASN A 87 2.98 -3.08 -3.58
C ASN A 87 2.03 -4.17 -4.08
N ILE A 88 1.26 -4.72 -3.16
CA ILE A 88 0.08 -5.54 -3.48
C ILE A 88 -1.12 -4.58 -3.55
N VAL A 89 -1.79 -4.50 -4.69
CA VAL A 89 -2.88 -3.54 -4.95
C VAL A 89 -4.07 -4.26 -5.56
N THR A 90 -5.05 -4.61 -4.75
CA THR A 90 -6.18 -5.41 -5.21
C THR A 90 -7.51 -4.90 -4.64
N GLU A 91 -8.59 -5.12 -5.39
CA GLU A 91 -9.98 -4.84 -4.98
C GLU A 91 -10.29 -3.37 -4.61
N ASN A 92 -9.45 -2.41 -5.01
CA ASN A 92 -9.73 -0.98 -4.82
C ASN A 92 -10.66 -0.44 -5.91
N GLY A 93 -11.35 0.66 -5.64
CA GLY A 93 -12.25 1.31 -6.59
C GLY A 93 -13.66 0.71 -6.63
N TRP A 94 -14.10 0.01 -5.57
CA TRP A 94 -15.42 -0.64 -5.53
C TRP A 94 -16.59 0.35 -5.42
N ARG A 95 -16.34 1.63 -5.10
CA ARG A 95 -17.40 2.63 -4.91
C ARG A 95 -17.65 3.40 -6.21
N GLU A 96 -18.90 3.38 -6.67
CA GLU A 96 -19.32 4.02 -7.92
C GLU A 96 -19.52 5.56 -7.82
N GLU A 97 -19.75 6.10 -6.62
CA GLU A 97 -20.07 7.53 -6.42
C GLU A 97 -18.94 8.37 -5.78
N TRP A 98 -18.52 9.41 -6.53
CA TRP A 98 -17.97 10.74 -6.13
C TRP A 98 -16.44 11.07 -6.10
N SER A 99 -16.22 12.37 -6.41
CA SER A 99 -15.10 13.32 -6.25
C SER A 99 -13.78 13.15 -7.01
N CYS A 100 -13.47 11.99 -7.59
CA CYS A 100 -12.25 11.81 -8.37
C CYS A 100 -12.61 11.47 -9.82
N PRO A 101 -12.34 12.35 -10.82
CA PRO A 101 -12.24 11.88 -12.21
C PRO A 101 -11.14 10.79 -12.26
N TYR A 102 -11.23 9.82 -13.18
CA TYR A 102 -10.30 8.68 -13.31
C TYR A 102 -8.83 9.11 -13.51
N PHE A 103 -8.17 9.57 -12.46
CA PHE A 103 -6.79 10.08 -12.46
C PHE A 103 -6.07 9.50 -11.25
N GLY A 104 -5.05 8.68 -11.52
CA GLY A 104 -4.23 8.02 -10.52
C GLY A 104 -4.10 6.51 -10.76
N ILE A 105 -3.37 5.83 -9.87
CA ILE A 105 -3.29 4.36 -9.82
C ILE A 105 -4.59 3.87 -9.15
N LEU A 106 -5.71 4.16 -9.82
CA LEU A 106 -7.05 3.87 -9.35
C LEU A 106 -7.51 2.49 -9.81
N MET A 107 -7.22 2.16 -11.07
CA MET A 107 -7.92 1.08 -11.80
C MET A 107 -7.03 0.38 -12.83
N LYS A 108 -5.86 0.95 -13.15
CA LYS A 108 -4.96 0.30 -14.09
C LYS A 108 -4.26 -0.81 -13.33
N ASP A 109 -4.46 -2.04 -13.80
CA ASP A 109 -3.68 -3.19 -13.39
C ASP A 109 -2.20 -2.78 -13.27
N GLN A 110 -1.68 -2.80 -12.04
CA GLN A 110 -0.29 -2.46 -11.75
C GLN A 110 0.62 -3.66 -11.88
N THR A 111 0.06 -4.83 -12.21
CA THR A 111 0.84 -6.05 -12.38
C THR A 111 1.97 -5.82 -13.37
N SER A 112 3.18 -6.17 -12.95
CA SER A 112 4.42 -6.01 -13.72
C SER A 112 4.86 -4.57 -13.98
N ILE A 113 4.18 -3.56 -13.42
CA ILE A 113 4.65 -2.16 -13.42
C ILE A 113 5.41 -1.95 -12.11
N ASN A 114 6.71 -1.69 -12.18
CA ASN A 114 7.58 -1.43 -11.03
C ASN A 114 7.46 -2.48 -9.90
N GLY A 115 7.28 -3.76 -10.28
CA GLY A 115 7.18 -4.89 -9.36
C GLY A 115 5.88 -4.94 -8.54
N ASN A 116 4.88 -4.11 -8.84
CA ASN A 116 3.56 -4.22 -8.22
C ASN A 116 2.80 -5.45 -8.72
N ILE A 117 1.85 -5.92 -7.91
CA ILE A 117 0.93 -7.02 -8.21
C ILE A 117 -0.50 -6.55 -7.94
N SER A 118 -1.40 -6.79 -8.91
CA SER A 118 -2.85 -6.58 -8.75
C SER A 118 -3.77 -7.82 -8.87
N PRO A 119 -3.35 -9.04 -9.29
CA PRO A 119 -4.21 -10.22 -9.13
C PRO A 119 -4.43 -10.57 -7.64
N ASP A 120 -5.39 -11.46 -7.39
CA ASP A 120 -5.67 -12.00 -6.06
C ASP A 120 -4.36 -12.54 -5.40
N PRO A 121 -3.89 -11.91 -4.31
CA PRO A 121 -2.66 -12.27 -3.65
C PRO A 121 -2.77 -13.51 -2.76
N PHE A 122 -3.95 -14.14 -2.64
CA PHE A 122 -4.18 -15.33 -1.81
C PHE A 122 -3.72 -15.16 -0.36
N PHE A 123 -4.13 -14.09 0.32
CA PHE A 123 -3.89 -13.94 1.77
C PHE A 123 -5.09 -14.36 2.63
N SER A 124 -4.88 -14.50 3.94
CA SER A 124 -5.95 -14.54 4.95
C SER A 124 -6.47 -13.11 5.20
N ILE A 125 -7.76 -12.88 5.05
CA ILE A 125 -8.36 -11.54 5.23
C ILE A 125 -8.24 -11.01 6.66
N GLU A 126 -8.12 -11.89 7.67
CA GLU A 126 -8.03 -11.48 9.08
C GLU A 126 -6.67 -10.89 9.44
N TRP A 127 -5.61 -11.43 8.83
CA TRP A 127 -4.23 -11.12 9.23
C TRP A 127 -3.35 -10.70 8.06
N PHE A 128 -3.82 -10.74 6.82
CA PHE A 128 -3.06 -10.49 5.60
C PHE A 128 -1.83 -11.40 5.43
N ILE A 129 -1.89 -12.60 6.00
CA ILE A 129 -0.84 -13.63 5.86
C ILE A 129 -1.02 -14.33 4.51
N LEU A 130 0.05 -14.40 3.71
CA LEU A 130 0.04 -15.10 2.43
C LEU A 130 -0.18 -16.62 2.62
N LYS A 131 -1.05 -17.21 1.80
CA LYS A 131 -1.23 -18.68 1.74
C LYS A 131 -0.10 -19.30 0.93
N LEU A 132 0.16 -20.60 1.16
CA LEU A 132 1.29 -21.36 0.59
C LEU A 132 1.45 -21.26 -0.95
N ASN A 133 0.37 -20.99 -1.68
CA ASN A 133 0.38 -20.89 -3.15
C ASN A 133 0.20 -19.45 -3.65
N SER A 134 0.44 -18.46 -2.80
CA SER A 134 0.30 -17.06 -3.15
C SER A 134 1.31 -16.65 -4.24
N PRO A 135 0.87 -15.89 -5.26
CA PRO A 135 1.79 -15.33 -6.27
C PRO A 135 2.73 -14.27 -5.66
N CYS A 136 2.47 -13.82 -4.44
CA CYS A 136 3.27 -12.83 -3.73
C CYS A 136 4.47 -13.45 -2.99
N ILE A 137 4.55 -14.78 -2.89
CA ILE A 137 5.70 -15.48 -2.32
C ILE A 137 6.91 -15.32 -3.24
N ASN A 138 8.04 -14.88 -2.70
CA ASN A 138 9.31 -14.62 -3.39
C ASN A 138 9.22 -13.64 -4.57
N SER A 139 8.22 -12.77 -4.57
CA SER A 139 7.95 -11.82 -5.67
C SER A 139 8.31 -10.36 -5.35
N GLY A 140 8.77 -10.08 -4.13
CA GLY A 140 9.08 -8.75 -3.59
C GLY A 140 10.36 -8.13 -4.14
N ASN A 141 11.03 -7.26 -3.40
CA ASN A 141 12.23 -6.61 -3.93
C ASN A 141 13.39 -7.62 -4.04
N THR A 142 14.11 -7.66 -5.17
CA THR A 142 15.29 -8.53 -5.33
C THR A 142 16.45 -8.16 -4.41
N LEU A 143 16.49 -6.90 -3.94
CA LEU A 143 17.49 -6.40 -3.00
C LEU A 143 17.14 -6.71 -1.54
N ILE A 144 15.97 -7.28 -1.28
CA ILE A 144 15.51 -7.68 0.05
C ILE A 144 15.39 -9.20 0.04
N ILE A 145 16.03 -9.86 0.99
CA ILE A 145 16.03 -11.33 1.11
C ILE A 145 15.29 -11.76 2.37
N ASN A 146 14.56 -12.87 2.24
CA ASN A 146 13.98 -13.62 3.35
C ASN A 146 15.10 -14.23 4.22
N LEU A 147 14.74 -14.65 5.44
CA LEU A 147 15.66 -15.33 6.37
C LEU A 147 16.24 -16.63 5.80
N ASP A 148 15.51 -17.31 4.93
CA ASP A 148 15.94 -18.52 4.23
C ASP A 148 16.85 -18.22 3.01
N GLY A 149 17.16 -16.95 2.75
CA GLY A 149 17.99 -16.50 1.63
C GLY A 149 17.27 -16.38 0.29
N SER A 150 15.98 -16.71 0.23
CA SER A 150 15.14 -16.46 -0.96
C SER A 150 14.84 -14.96 -1.12
N ARG A 151 14.39 -14.56 -2.31
CA ARG A 151 13.88 -13.21 -2.56
C ARG A 151 12.73 -12.90 -1.60
N SER A 152 12.58 -11.65 -1.14
CA SER A 152 11.49 -11.31 -0.22
C SER A 152 10.12 -11.63 -0.81
N ASP A 153 9.17 -12.04 0.04
CA ASP A 153 7.76 -12.01 -0.33
C ASP A 153 7.27 -10.55 -0.39
N MET A 154 6.09 -10.33 -0.97
CA MET A 154 5.41 -9.03 -0.94
C MET A 154 4.43 -8.92 0.22
N GLY A 155 4.18 -7.70 0.69
CA GLY A 155 3.14 -7.41 1.69
C GLY A 155 3.68 -7.14 3.09
N ILE A 156 2.80 -7.13 4.10
CA ILE A 156 3.11 -6.53 5.41
C ILE A 156 3.96 -7.39 6.34
N TRP A 157 4.03 -8.69 6.09
CA TRP A 157 4.76 -9.64 6.94
C TRP A 157 6.18 -9.92 6.46
N VAL A 158 6.56 -9.32 5.34
CA VAL A 158 7.82 -9.63 4.65
C VAL A 158 8.39 -8.36 4.04
N GLY A 159 9.71 -8.15 4.12
CA GLY A 159 10.35 -6.86 3.79
C GLY A 159 11.56 -6.57 4.69
N PRO A 160 12.30 -5.46 4.50
CA PRO A 160 13.41 -5.14 5.37
C PRO A 160 12.85 -4.94 6.78
N MET A 161 13.36 -5.70 7.75
CA MET A 161 12.96 -5.65 9.17
C MET A 161 11.62 -6.32 9.54
N ALA A 162 10.94 -7.05 8.64
CA ALA A 162 9.77 -7.85 9.02
C ALA A 162 10.17 -9.24 9.55
N ARG A 163 9.60 -9.68 10.69
CA ARG A 163 9.70 -11.07 11.16
C ARG A 163 8.57 -11.88 10.51
N LYS A 164 8.90 -12.99 9.85
CA LYS A 164 7.89 -14.02 9.54
C LYS A 164 7.31 -14.50 10.87
N THR A 165 6.01 -14.33 11.07
CA THR A 165 5.28 -14.98 12.15
C THR A 165 5.04 -16.42 11.70
N GLU A 166 5.61 -17.38 12.44
CA GLU A 166 5.34 -18.81 12.31
C GLU A 166 3.88 -19.14 12.64
#